data_AF-A0A7C7TK70-F1
#
_entry.id   AF-A0A7C7TK70-F1
#
_cell.length_a   1.000
_cell.length_b   1.000
_cell.length_c   1.000
_cell.angle_alpha   90.00
_cell.angle_beta   90.00
_cell.angle_gamma   90.00
#
_symmetry.space_group_name_H-M   'P 1'
#
loop_
_entity.id
_entity.type
_entity.pdbx_description
1 polymer ?
#
loop_
_entity_poly.entity_id
_entity_poly.type
_entity_poly.pdbx_seq_one_letter_code
_entity_poly.pdbx_strand_id
1 'polypeptide(L)'
;MLRKFPLSLLLFSPLVGLLLVGCTKPVYTVYFAEQNHTMFTTHPVKVTTETHHELEMVASRKCPGRTLCASEEIKFELKQQSRFSFLEGKDYRIKADEQTIDLNHRDYTFNYDTSAPAGGGLKGLAKERWLVWLSGEDFVTIAEAQETVLLVGPYQVPLAYDKRDPWRILMDHPRLIETLKDEEKRVYVEHVKAPATEAKQREQYEKRASTEAEEATWKLIKDSEDAGDLRFFIEQYPNSPYAVPARLRLKQLERGKDQ
;
A
#
# COMPACT_ATOMS: atom_id res chain seq x y z
N MET A 1 3.93 -70.02 -48.31
CA MET A 1 3.23 -68.85 -48.88
C MET A 1 2.29 -68.30 -47.81
N LEU A 2 2.73 -67.30 -47.05
CA LEU A 2 2.28 -65.88 -47.11
C LEU A 2 0.80 -65.69 -46.79
N ARG A 3 0.50 -65.22 -45.56
CA ARG A 3 0.03 -63.85 -45.18
C ARG A 3 -1.50 -63.70 -45.31
N LYS A 4 -2.28 -63.03 -44.45
CA LYS A 4 -2.08 -62.20 -43.25
C LYS A 4 -3.49 -61.97 -42.65
N PHE A 5 -3.63 -62.01 -41.33
CA PHE A 5 -4.73 -61.37 -40.60
C PHE A 5 -4.45 -59.85 -40.50
N PRO A 6 -5.47 -58.97 -40.55
CA PRO A 6 -5.35 -57.64 -39.98
C PRO A 6 -6.04 -57.60 -38.61
N LEU A 7 -5.23 -57.47 -37.57
CA LEU A 7 -5.64 -57.07 -36.23
C LEU A 7 -5.62 -55.53 -36.22
N SER A 8 -6.79 -54.89 -36.16
CA SER A 8 -6.89 -53.44 -36.00
C SER A 8 -6.46 -53.06 -34.57
N LEU A 9 -5.24 -52.56 -34.44
CA LEU A 9 -4.77 -51.87 -33.23
C LEU A 9 -5.42 -50.47 -33.18
N LEU A 10 -6.39 -50.28 -32.29
CA LEU A 10 -6.83 -48.96 -31.86
C LEU A 10 -5.74 -48.38 -30.93
N LEU A 11 -4.88 -47.53 -31.48
CA LEU A 11 -3.97 -46.68 -30.71
C LEU A 11 -4.78 -45.58 -30.02
N PHE A 12 -5.23 -45.84 -28.80
CA PHE A 12 -5.64 -44.79 -27.86
C PHE A 12 -4.38 -44.01 -27.46
N SER A 13 -4.13 -42.89 -28.13
CA SER A 13 -3.13 -41.93 -27.71
C SER A 13 -3.70 -41.15 -26.51
N PRO A 14 -3.12 -41.22 -25.29
CA PRO A 14 -3.56 -40.38 -24.21
C PRO A 14 -3.07 -38.96 -24.52
N LEU A 15 -3.99 -38.10 -24.94
CA LEU A 15 -3.76 -36.66 -25.03
C LEU A 15 -3.59 -36.15 -23.59
N VAL A 16 -2.36 -36.23 -23.07
CA VAL A 16 -1.96 -35.60 -21.82
C VAL A 16 -2.06 -34.11 -22.06
N GLY A 17 -3.20 -33.53 -21.65
CA GLY A 17 -3.41 -32.10 -21.63
C GLY A 17 -2.40 -31.47 -20.68
N LEU A 18 -1.38 -30.83 -21.25
CA LEU A 18 -0.46 -30.00 -20.50
C LEU A 18 -1.27 -28.81 -19.97
N LEU A 19 -1.72 -28.89 -18.71
CA LEU A 19 -2.28 -27.75 -18.02
C LEU A 19 -1.16 -26.72 -17.90
N LEU A 20 -1.23 -25.67 -18.71
CA LEU A 20 -0.42 -24.48 -18.54
C LEU A 20 -0.86 -23.84 -17.22
N VAL A 21 -0.22 -24.25 -16.12
CA VAL A 21 -0.28 -23.53 -14.86
C VAL A 21 0.44 -22.21 -15.12
N GLY A 22 -0.32 -21.18 -15.50
CA GLY A 22 0.23 -19.85 -15.62
C GLY A 22 0.81 -19.45 -14.26
N CYS A 23 2.11 -19.16 -14.21
CA CYS A 23 2.76 -18.72 -12.99
C CYS A 23 2.14 -17.39 -12.53
N THR A 24 1.28 -17.44 -11.51
CA THR A 24 0.79 -16.24 -10.84
C THR A 24 1.93 -15.64 -10.02
N LYS A 25 2.29 -14.37 -10.30
CA LYS A 25 3.29 -13.67 -9.51
C LYS A 25 2.69 -13.30 -8.15
N PRO A 26 3.42 -13.52 -7.03
CA PRO A 26 2.93 -13.14 -5.71
C PRO A 26 2.88 -11.63 -5.52
N VAL A 27 3.74 -10.86 -6.21
CA VAL A 27 3.68 -9.38 -6.23
C VAL A 27 3.92 -8.87 -7.65
N TYR A 28 3.05 -7.97 -8.08
CA TYR A 28 3.10 -7.27 -9.36
C TYR A 28 3.73 -5.89 -9.18
N THR A 29 4.57 -5.49 -10.14
CA THR A 29 5.27 -4.20 -10.12
C THR A 29 4.87 -3.38 -11.32
N VAL A 30 4.51 -2.11 -11.10
CA VAL A 30 4.16 -1.17 -12.17
C VAL A 30 4.86 0.16 -11.91
N TYR A 31 5.63 0.63 -12.88
CA TYR A 31 6.25 1.96 -12.85
C TYR A 31 5.41 2.98 -13.60
N PHE A 32 5.06 4.06 -12.92
CA PHE A 32 4.30 5.19 -13.44
C PHE A 32 5.27 6.32 -13.77
N ALA A 33 5.67 6.42 -15.04
CA ALA A 33 6.73 7.32 -15.49
C ALA A 33 6.39 8.81 -15.30
N GLU A 34 5.15 9.20 -15.58
CA GLU A 34 4.71 10.60 -15.45
C GLU A 34 4.74 11.08 -13.99
N GLN A 35 4.35 10.22 -13.05
CA GLN A 35 4.30 10.54 -11.62
C GLN A 35 5.55 10.06 -10.87
N ASN A 36 6.59 9.61 -11.60
CA ASN A 36 7.87 9.09 -11.11
C ASN A 36 7.73 8.23 -9.83
N HIS A 37 6.95 7.14 -9.90
CA HIS A 37 6.83 6.20 -8.79
C HIS A 37 6.55 4.77 -9.26
N THR A 38 6.86 3.81 -8.40
CA THR A 38 6.55 2.40 -8.59
C THR A 38 5.50 1.95 -7.59
N MET A 39 4.50 1.24 -8.07
CA MET A 39 3.54 0.51 -7.24
C MET A 39 3.91 -0.96 -7.21
N PHE A 40 3.99 -1.52 -6.01
CA PHE A 40 4.05 -2.96 -5.77
C PHE A 40 2.71 -3.40 -5.20
N THR A 41 2.05 -4.35 -5.86
CA THR A 41 0.69 -4.81 -5.51
C THR A 41 0.69 -6.32 -5.39
N THR A 42 0.19 -6.84 -4.28
CA THR A 42 0.17 -8.29 -4.04
C THR A 42 -0.80 -8.99 -4.98
N HIS A 43 -0.54 -10.26 -5.24
CA HIS A 43 -1.57 -11.15 -5.72
C HIS A 43 -2.73 -11.16 -4.72
N PRO A 44 -3.98 -11.19 -5.19
CA PRO A 44 -5.10 -11.18 -4.29
C PRO A 44 -5.14 -12.43 -3.41
N VAL A 45 -5.30 -12.24 -2.11
CA VAL A 45 -5.58 -13.32 -1.17
C VAL A 45 -7.08 -13.50 -1.10
N LYS A 46 -7.55 -14.66 -1.58
CA LYS A 46 -8.97 -15.00 -1.64
C LYS A 46 -9.33 -15.96 -0.53
N VAL A 47 -10.39 -15.65 0.20
CA VAL A 47 -10.96 -16.48 1.25
C VAL A 47 -12.47 -16.51 1.12
N THR A 48 -13.11 -17.49 1.76
CA THR A 48 -14.55 -17.65 1.73
C THR A 48 -15.06 -17.70 3.16
N THR A 49 -16.13 -16.96 3.45
CA THR A 49 -16.80 -17.03 4.75
C THR A 49 -17.54 -18.37 4.91
N GLU A 50 -17.94 -18.71 6.14
CA GLU A 50 -18.80 -19.87 6.40
C GLU A 50 -20.14 -19.82 5.65
N THR A 51 -20.61 -18.61 5.32
CA THR A 51 -21.82 -18.35 4.53
C THR A 51 -21.57 -18.21 3.03
N HIS A 52 -20.42 -18.68 2.54
CA HIS A 52 -20.04 -18.72 1.13
C HIS A 52 -19.88 -17.36 0.44
N HIS A 53 -19.56 -16.30 1.18
CA HIS A 53 -19.14 -15.03 0.58
C HIS A 53 -17.65 -15.06 0.26
N GLU A 54 -17.31 -14.82 -1.00
CA GLU A 54 -15.91 -14.68 -1.41
C GLU A 54 -15.40 -13.27 -1.06
N LEU A 55 -14.25 -13.23 -0.39
CA LEU A 55 -13.55 -12.03 0.00
C LEU A 55 -12.19 -12.01 -0.69
N GLU A 56 -11.84 -10.88 -1.28
CA GLU A 56 -10.58 -10.68 -1.98
C GLU A 56 -9.80 -9.55 -1.31
N MET A 57 -8.61 -9.86 -0.80
CA MET A 57 -7.74 -8.88 -0.15
C MET A 57 -6.51 -8.57 -1.00
N VAL A 58 -6.20 -7.29 -1.16
CA VAL A 58 -5.04 -6.82 -1.94
C VAL A 58 -4.28 -5.79 -1.12
N ALA A 59 -2.97 -6.00 -0.95
CA ALA A 59 -2.08 -5.03 -0.35
C ALA A 59 -1.26 -4.33 -1.43
N SER A 60 -0.95 -3.06 -1.23
CA SER A 60 -0.04 -2.34 -2.12
C SER A 60 0.79 -1.29 -1.39
N ARG A 61 2.01 -1.08 -1.88
CA ARG A 61 2.92 -0.04 -1.42
C ARG A 61 3.44 0.78 -2.59
N LYS A 62 3.62 2.08 -2.35
CA LYS A 62 4.09 3.06 -3.34
C LYS A 62 5.52 3.48 -2.99
N CYS A 63 6.45 3.30 -3.92
CA CYS A 63 7.82 3.78 -3.78
C CYS A 63 8.14 4.90 -4.78
N PRO A 64 8.83 5.97 -4.37
CA PRO A 64 9.30 7.00 -5.30
C PRO A 64 10.27 6.45 -6.34
N GLY A 65 10.17 6.95 -7.56
CA GLY A 65 10.99 6.52 -8.69
C GLY A 65 10.95 5.02 -8.89
N ARG A 66 12.07 4.46 -9.37
CA ARG A 66 12.29 3.02 -9.51
C ARG A 66 13.09 2.48 -8.34
N THR A 67 12.55 2.58 -7.12
CA THR A 67 13.22 2.16 -5.89
C THR A 67 12.47 1.08 -5.12
N LEU A 68 13.19 0.41 -4.22
CA LEU A 68 12.63 -0.51 -3.21
C LEU A 68 12.66 0.18 -1.84
N CYS A 69 11.59 0.91 -1.54
CA CYS A 69 11.45 1.64 -0.29
C CYS A 69 10.93 0.73 0.84
N ALA A 70 11.39 0.99 2.07
CA ALA A 70 10.64 0.56 3.26
C ALA A 70 9.39 1.45 3.30
N SER A 71 8.22 0.90 3.01
CA SER A 71 6.97 1.67 3.02
C SER A 71 6.48 1.78 4.45
N GLU A 72 6.36 3.00 4.94
CA GLU A 72 5.81 3.29 6.27
C GLU A 72 4.29 3.03 6.31
N GLU A 73 3.62 3.15 5.16
CA GLU A 73 2.18 2.88 5.01
C GLU A 73 1.89 1.86 3.91
N ILE A 74 0.98 0.94 4.17
CA ILE A 74 0.49 -0.09 3.25
C ILE A 74 -0.99 0.16 3.00
N LYS A 75 -1.37 0.31 1.73
CA LYS A 75 -2.78 0.31 1.34
C LYS A 75 -3.29 -1.12 1.36
N PHE A 76 -4.33 -1.36 2.14
CA PHE A 76 -4.96 -2.69 2.25
C PHE A 76 -6.42 -2.59 1.83
N GLU A 77 -6.77 -3.33 0.79
CA GLU A 77 -8.12 -3.36 0.23
C GLU A 77 -8.79 -4.69 0.52
N LEU A 78 -10.03 -4.66 1.00
CA LEU A 78 -10.93 -5.81 1.06
C LEU A 78 -12.08 -5.59 0.07
N LYS A 79 -12.24 -6.51 -0.88
CA LYS A 79 -13.26 -6.47 -1.93
C LYS A 79 -14.23 -7.62 -1.77
N GLN A 80 -15.50 -7.33 -2.05
CA GLN A 80 -16.56 -8.32 -2.11
C GLN A 80 -17.43 -8.04 -3.34
N GLN A 81 -17.84 -9.12 -4.02
CA GLN A 81 -18.78 -9.01 -5.12
C GLN A 81 -19.87 -10.07 -4.98
N SER A 82 -21.12 -9.64 -4.85
CA SER A 82 -22.27 -10.54 -4.84
C SER A 82 -23.55 -9.83 -5.25
N ARG A 83 -24.70 -10.53 -5.22
CA ARG A 83 -25.99 -9.92 -5.59
C ARG A 83 -26.48 -8.85 -4.61
N PHE A 84 -26.06 -8.93 -3.35
CA PHE A 84 -26.50 -8.05 -2.27
C PHE A 84 -25.28 -7.47 -1.56
N SER A 85 -25.44 -6.33 -0.85
CA SER A 85 -24.35 -5.82 -0.02
C SER A 85 -24.06 -6.80 1.12
N PHE A 86 -22.78 -7.00 1.38
CA PHE A 86 -22.24 -7.85 2.43
C PHE A 86 -21.36 -7.07 3.39
N LEU A 87 -20.54 -6.12 2.93
CA LEU A 87 -19.62 -5.39 3.80
C LEU A 87 -20.32 -4.22 4.53
N GLU A 88 -21.26 -3.55 3.88
CA GLU A 88 -21.96 -2.38 4.42
C GLU A 88 -22.39 -2.52 5.90
N GLY A 89 -22.01 -1.53 6.71
CA GLY A 89 -22.39 -1.43 8.12
C GLY A 89 -21.72 -2.43 9.07
N LYS A 90 -20.79 -3.28 8.61
CA LYS A 90 -20.09 -4.25 9.47
C LYS A 90 -18.79 -3.70 10.04
N ASP A 91 -18.44 -4.12 11.25
CA ASP A 91 -17.12 -3.79 11.81
C ASP A 91 -15.99 -4.49 11.05
N TYR A 92 -14.81 -3.87 11.03
CA TYR A 92 -13.64 -4.41 10.36
C TYR A 92 -12.42 -4.45 11.29
N ARG A 93 -11.94 -5.66 11.61
CA ARG A 93 -10.75 -5.88 12.47
C ARG A 93 -9.95 -7.08 11.97
N ILE A 94 -8.68 -7.15 12.33
CA ILE A 94 -7.86 -8.36 12.17
C ILE A 94 -7.28 -8.74 13.53
N LYS A 95 -7.48 -9.98 13.94
CA LYS A 95 -6.76 -10.58 15.07
C LYS A 95 -5.53 -11.30 14.53
N ALA A 96 -4.35 -10.97 15.03
CA ALA A 96 -3.06 -11.55 14.66
C ALA A 96 -2.36 -12.00 15.95
N ASP A 97 -2.30 -13.31 16.16
CA ASP A 97 -1.96 -13.93 17.45
C ASP A 97 -2.77 -13.29 18.60
N GLU A 98 -2.11 -12.65 19.57
CA GLU A 98 -2.76 -11.98 20.71
C GLU A 98 -3.18 -10.53 20.40
N GLN A 99 -2.75 -9.96 19.27
CA GLN A 99 -3.03 -8.56 18.92
C GLN A 99 -4.31 -8.43 18.12
N THR A 100 -5.07 -7.37 18.36
CA THR A 100 -6.25 -7.02 17.55
C THR A 100 -6.05 -5.63 16.98
N ILE A 101 -6.05 -5.55 15.65
CA ILE A 101 -5.84 -4.32 14.89
C ILE A 101 -7.20 -3.84 14.39
N ASP A 102 -7.56 -2.61 14.75
CA ASP A 102 -8.81 -1.99 14.35
C ASP A 102 -8.68 -1.32 12.98
N LEU A 103 -9.53 -1.75 12.05
CA LEU A 103 -9.55 -1.29 10.66
C LEU A 103 -10.83 -0.51 10.35
N ASN A 104 -11.55 -0.07 11.38
CA ASN A 104 -12.82 0.61 11.17
C ASN A 104 -12.69 2.00 10.53
N HIS A 105 -11.56 2.68 10.72
CA HIS A 105 -11.24 3.92 10.02
C HIS A 105 -10.84 3.61 8.57
N ARG A 106 -11.81 3.67 7.66
CA ARG A 106 -11.67 3.17 6.28
C ARG A 106 -12.45 3.99 5.27
N ASP A 107 -12.00 3.94 4.02
CA ASP A 107 -12.75 4.39 2.86
C ASP A 107 -13.63 3.24 2.34
N TYR A 108 -14.95 3.44 2.32
CA TYR A 108 -15.91 2.47 1.78
C TYR A 108 -16.48 2.97 0.47
N THR A 109 -16.37 2.13 -0.56
CA THR A 109 -17.02 2.37 -1.86
C THR A 109 -17.96 1.24 -2.22
N PHE A 110 -19.13 1.61 -2.73
CA PHE A 110 -20.17 0.72 -3.23
C PHE A 110 -20.54 1.09 -4.66
N ASN A 111 -20.69 0.09 -5.52
CA ASN A 111 -21.26 0.26 -6.84
C ASN A 111 -22.14 -0.93 -7.19
N TYR A 112 -23.28 -0.70 -7.86
CA TYR A 112 -24.17 -1.76 -8.31
C TYR A 112 -24.17 -1.84 -9.84
N ASP A 113 -23.71 -2.96 -10.37
CA ASP A 113 -23.67 -3.24 -11.80
C ASP A 113 -24.86 -4.10 -12.20
N THR A 114 -25.91 -3.46 -12.71
CA THR A 114 -27.17 -4.11 -13.14
C THR A 114 -26.97 -5.07 -14.32
N SER A 115 -25.87 -4.92 -15.07
CA SER A 115 -25.60 -5.68 -16.29
C SER A 115 -24.75 -6.92 -16.05
N ALA A 116 -23.96 -6.93 -14.96
CA ALA A 116 -23.03 -8.00 -14.67
C ALA A 116 -23.73 -9.33 -14.34
N PRO A 117 -23.21 -10.47 -14.83
CA PRO A 117 -23.77 -11.78 -14.54
C PRO A 117 -23.49 -12.18 -13.08
N ALA A 118 -24.53 -12.67 -12.39
CA ALA A 118 -24.46 -13.04 -10.98
C ALA A 118 -24.63 -14.56 -10.72
N GLY A 119 -24.42 -15.38 -11.77
CA GLY A 119 -24.65 -16.83 -11.74
C GLY A 119 -26.11 -17.22 -11.92
N GLY A 120 -26.36 -18.45 -12.39
CA GLY A 120 -27.72 -18.98 -12.54
C GLY A 120 -28.64 -18.20 -13.50
N GLY A 121 -28.08 -17.49 -14.49
CA GLY A 121 -28.84 -16.65 -15.42
C GLY A 121 -29.30 -15.30 -14.85
N LEU A 122 -28.95 -15.00 -13.60
CA LEU A 122 -29.29 -13.75 -12.93
C LEU A 122 -28.27 -12.65 -13.28
N LYS A 123 -28.73 -11.40 -13.20
CA LYS A 123 -27.91 -10.20 -13.40
C LYS A 123 -27.96 -9.31 -12.16
N GLY A 124 -26.97 -8.44 -12.00
CA GLY A 124 -26.84 -7.54 -10.87
C GLY A 124 -25.76 -7.98 -9.90
N LEU A 125 -24.69 -7.20 -9.81
CA LEU A 125 -23.64 -7.39 -8.81
C LEU A 125 -23.41 -6.10 -8.03
N ALA A 126 -23.62 -6.16 -6.72
CA ALA A 126 -23.05 -5.25 -5.75
C ALA A 126 -21.54 -5.50 -5.66
N LYS A 127 -20.76 -4.44 -5.88
CA LYS A 127 -19.30 -4.42 -5.77
C LYS A 127 -18.94 -3.51 -4.61
N GLU A 128 -18.40 -4.08 -3.56
CA GLU A 128 -17.99 -3.38 -2.35
C GLU A 128 -16.48 -3.40 -2.22
N ARG A 129 -15.91 -2.31 -1.71
CA ARG A 129 -14.50 -2.19 -1.37
C ARG A 129 -14.32 -1.37 -0.10
N TRP A 130 -13.62 -1.94 0.87
CA TRP A 130 -12.99 -1.21 1.97
C TRP A 130 -11.53 -0.97 1.64
N LEU A 131 -11.04 0.24 1.89
CA LEU A 131 -9.64 0.61 1.82
C LEU A 131 -9.19 1.20 3.15
N VAL A 132 -8.10 0.68 3.69
CA VAL A 132 -7.41 1.20 4.87
C VAL A 132 -5.94 1.44 4.57
N TRP A 133 -5.33 2.31 5.37
CA TRP A 133 -3.90 2.54 5.40
C TRP A 133 -3.36 1.95 6.70
N LEU A 134 -2.50 0.94 6.58
CA LEU A 134 -1.86 0.27 7.70
C LEU A 134 -0.44 0.79 7.85
N SER A 135 0.05 0.89 9.09
CA SER A 135 1.48 1.05 9.30
C SER A 135 2.23 -0.19 8.76
N GLY A 136 3.49 -0.02 8.37
CA GLY A 136 4.35 -1.13 7.97
C GLY A 136 4.46 -2.20 9.08
N GLU A 137 4.47 -1.78 10.35
CA GLU A 137 4.57 -2.66 11.53
C GLU A 137 3.30 -3.49 11.73
N ASP A 138 2.12 -2.88 11.68
CA ASP A 138 0.84 -3.59 11.78
C ASP A 138 0.68 -4.58 10.63
N PHE A 139 1.07 -4.18 9.42
CA PHE A 139 0.98 -5.06 8.25
C PHE A 139 1.93 -6.27 8.37
N VAL A 140 3.16 -6.08 8.87
CA VAL A 140 4.08 -7.18 9.16
C VAL A 140 3.52 -8.09 10.26
N THR A 141 2.94 -7.51 11.32
CA THR A 141 2.29 -8.27 12.40
C THR A 141 1.19 -9.18 11.85
N ILE A 142 0.33 -8.66 10.98
CA ILE A 142 -0.73 -9.44 10.31
C ILE A 142 -0.14 -10.52 9.39
N ALA A 143 0.90 -10.20 8.64
CA ALA A 143 1.48 -11.09 7.65
C ALA A 143 2.22 -12.28 8.28
N GLU A 144 2.93 -12.05 9.39
CA GLU A 144 3.84 -13.01 10.03
C GLU A 144 3.25 -13.76 11.23
N ALA A 145 2.12 -13.31 11.78
CA ALA A 145 1.45 -14.01 12.87
C ALA A 145 1.14 -15.47 12.51
N GLN A 146 1.26 -16.38 13.49
CA GLN A 146 0.96 -17.80 13.29
C GLN A 146 -0.53 -18.00 13.07
N GLU A 147 -1.34 -17.36 13.91
CA GLU A 147 -2.78 -17.34 13.80
C GLU A 147 -3.23 -15.96 13.34
N THR A 148 -4.06 -15.90 12.29
CA THR A 148 -4.64 -14.63 11.85
C THR A 148 -6.07 -14.86 11.44
N VAL A 149 -6.97 -14.03 11.97
CA VAL A 149 -8.40 -14.12 11.73
C VAL A 149 -8.91 -12.75 11.31
N LEU A 150 -9.50 -12.69 10.13
CA LEU A 150 -10.22 -11.53 9.63
C LEU A 150 -11.61 -11.49 10.28
N LEU A 151 -11.94 -10.38 10.92
CA LEU A 151 -13.21 -10.16 11.60
C LEU A 151 -14.05 -9.15 10.81
N VAL A 152 -15.14 -9.62 10.22
CA VAL A 152 -16.08 -8.80 9.43
C VAL A 152 -17.45 -8.89 10.09
N GLY A 153 -17.79 -7.92 10.95
CA GLY A 153 -18.96 -8.01 11.82
C GLY A 153 -18.97 -9.32 12.64
N PRO A 154 -19.97 -10.19 12.49
CA PRO A 154 -20.02 -11.48 13.20
C PRO A 154 -19.16 -12.58 12.54
N TYR A 155 -18.64 -12.36 11.33
CA TYR A 155 -17.92 -13.38 10.58
C TYR A 155 -16.45 -13.42 10.98
N GLN A 156 -15.97 -14.62 11.30
CA GLN A 156 -14.57 -14.90 11.58
C GLN A 156 -14.01 -15.73 10.43
N VAL A 157 -13.03 -15.18 9.73
CA VAL A 157 -12.44 -15.84 8.55
C VAL A 157 -10.96 -16.08 8.83
N PRO A 158 -10.56 -17.33 9.13
CA PRO A 158 -9.16 -17.68 9.28
C PRO A 158 -8.40 -17.37 8.00
N LEU A 159 -7.31 -16.63 8.14
CA LEU A 159 -6.34 -16.44 7.09
C LEU A 159 -5.25 -17.48 7.33
N ALA A 160 -4.98 -18.34 6.34
CA ALA A 160 -3.92 -19.32 6.47
C ALA A 160 -2.55 -18.68 6.20
N TYR A 161 -1.51 -19.09 6.95
CA TYR A 161 -0.17 -18.51 6.88
C TYR A 161 0.47 -18.62 5.49
N ASP A 162 0.28 -19.75 4.82
CA ASP A 162 0.74 -20.00 3.45
C ASP A 162 0.04 -19.09 2.43
N LYS A 163 -1.23 -18.75 2.65
CA LYS A 163 -1.99 -17.83 1.78
C LYS A 163 -1.55 -16.38 1.92
N ARG A 164 -0.93 -16.00 3.03
CA ARG A 164 -0.37 -14.65 3.27
C ARG A 164 1.04 -14.46 2.71
N ASP A 165 1.61 -15.44 2.02
CA ASP A 165 2.95 -15.33 1.44
C ASP A 165 3.15 -14.09 0.54
N PRO A 166 2.19 -13.66 -0.30
CA PRO A 166 2.27 -12.41 -1.04
C PRO A 166 2.49 -11.17 -0.16
N TRP A 167 1.92 -11.14 1.04
CA TRP A 167 2.05 -10.03 1.99
C TRP A 167 3.44 -10.00 2.62
N ARG A 168 3.95 -11.17 3.01
CA ARG A 168 5.33 -11.30 3.53
C ARG A 168 6.35 -10.93 2.46
N ILE A 169 6.17 -11.38 1.21
CA ILE A 169 7.01 -11.00 0.07
C ILE A 169 6.96 -9.48 -0.19
N LEU A 170 5.80 -8.82 -0.06
CA LEU A 170 5.69 -7.38 -0.24
C LEU A 170 6.62 -6.61 0.72
N MET A 171 6.84 -7.14 1.92
CA MET A 171 7.65 -6.51 2.96
C MET A 171 9.12 -6.97 2.95
N ASP A 172 9.41 -8.14 2.38
CA ASP A 172 10.75 -8.71 2.28
C ASP A 172 11.45 -8.27 0.98
N HIS A 173 12.42 -7.37 1.09
CA HIS A 173 13.13 -6.83 -0.08
C HIS A 173 13.81 -7.90 -0.96
N PRO A 174 14.63 -8.82 -0.41
CA PRO A 174 15.19 -9.93 -1.18
C PRO A 174 14.11 -10.73 -1.94
N ARG A 175 13.04 -11.15 -1.26
CA ARG A 175 11.99 -11.97 -1.89
C ARG A 175 11.18 -11.17 -2.90
N LEU A 176 10.96 -9.88 -2.68
CA LEU A 176 10.30 -9.00 -3.63
C LEU A 176 11.11 -8.87 -4.94
N ILE A 177 12.43 -8.78 -4.85
CA ILE A 177 13.30 -8.74 -6.03
C ILE A 177 13.13 -10.00 -6.89
N GLU A 178 12.93 -11.17 -6.27
CA GLU A 178 12.73 -12.43 -6.99
C GLU A 178 11.46 -12.42 -7.85
N THR A 179 10.43 -11.63 -7.49
CA THR A 179 9.18 -11.53 -8.26
C THR A 179 9.28 -10.63 -9.49
N LEU A 180 10.31 -9.79 -9.55
CA LEU A 180 10.58 -8.88 -10.67
C LEU A 180 10.98 -9.66 -11.93
N LYS A 181 10.65 -9.14 -13.10
CA LYS A 181 11.20 -9.61 -14.38
C LYS A 181 12.70 -9.29 -14.44
N ASP A 182 13.46 -10.00 -15.25
CA ASP A 182 14.92 -9.80 -15.32
C ASP A 182 15.33 -8.38 -15.74
N GLU A 183 14.56 -7.76 -16.63
CA GLU A 183 14.70 -6.35 -17.02
C GLU A 183 14.45 -5.38 -15.86
N GLU A 184 13.46 -5.67 -15.00
CA GLU A 184 13.15 -4.92 -13.79
C GLU A 184 14.25 -5.13 -12.74
N LYS A 185 14.69 -6.37 -12.53
CA LYS A 185 15.78 -6.72 -11.59
C LYS A 185 17.02 -5.88 -11.83
N ARG A 186 17.45 -5.69 -13.08
CA ARG A 186 18.62 -4.86 -13.39
C ARG A 186 18.46 -3.42 -12.90
N VAL A 187 17.27 -2.85 -13.03
CA VAL A 187 16.99 -1.47 -12.61
C VAL A 187 16.84 -1.34 -11.10
N TYR A 188 16.10 -2.25 -10.45
CA TYR A 188 15.78 -2.15 -9.02
C TYR A 188 16.87 -2.73 -8.11
N VAL A 189 17.69 -3.68 -8.57
CA VAL A 189 18.85 -4.23 -7.84
C VAL A 189 20.02 -3.26 -7.87
N GLU A 190 20.21 -2.52 -8.97
CA GLU A 190 21.25 -1.49 -9.08
C GLU A 190 20.88 -0.19 -8.36
N HIS A 191 19.57 0.09 -8.19
CA HIS A 191 19.05 1.29 -7.53
C HIS A 191 18.21 0.97 -6.29
N VAL A 192 18.86 0.38 -5.29
CA VAL A 192 18.28 0.11 -3.94
C VAL A 192 17.96 1.40 -3.19
N LYS A 193 18.54 2.54 -3.61
CA LYS A 193 18.30 3.88 -3.06
C LYS A 193 18.03 4.85 -4.19
N ALA A 194 17.24 5.90 -3.92
CA ALA A 194 17.01 6.98 -4.87
C ALA A 194 18.38 7.53 -5.36
N PRO A 195 18.54 7.77 -6.67
CA PRO A 195 19.80 8.28 -7.19
C PRO A 195 20.15 9.61 -6.51
N ALA A 196 21.44 9.80 -6.19
CA ALA A 196 21.94 10.97 -5.46
C ALA A 196 21.52 12.30 -6.11
N THR A 197 21.29 12.31 -7.42
CA THR A 197 20.80 13.46 -8.18
C THR A 197 19.35 13.81 -7.83
N GLU A 198 18.47 12.83 -7.64
CA GLU A 198 17.08 13.06 -7.22
C GLU A 198 17.00 13.42 -5.72
N ALA A 199 17.83 12.80 -4.88
CA ALA A 199 17.95 13.19 -3.48
C ALA A 199 18.48 14.63 -3.33
N LYS A 200 19.48 15.01 -4.12
CA LYS A 200 20.03 16.37 -4.15
C LYS A 200 19.06 17.38 -4.75
N GLN A 201 18.30 17.00 -5.78
CA GLN A 201 17.24 17.85 -6.34
C GLN A 201 16.09 18.03 -5.34
N ARG A 202 15.72 16.99 -4.61
CA ARG A 202 14.73 17.04 -3.53
C ARG A 202 15.23 17.88 -2.36
N GLU A 203 16.46 17.68 -1.90
CA GLU A 203 17.10 18.50 -0.86
C GLU A 203 17.18 19.98 -1.30
N GLN A 204 17.53 20.24 -2.56
CA GLN A 204 17.54 21.60 -3.11
C GLN A 204 16.15 22.21 -3.17
N TYR A 205 15.13 21.43 -3.54
CA TYR A 205 13.74 21.87 -3.55
C TYR A 205 13.21 22.11 -2.14
N GLU A 206 13.43 21.20 -1.20
CA GLU A 206 13.00 21.31 0.21
C GLU A 206 13.71 22.46 0.91
N LYS A 207 15.01 22.64 0.66
CA LYS A 207 15.78 23.79 1.15
C LYS A 207 15.24 25.09 0.57
N ARG A 208 14.89 25.11 -0.72
CA ARG A 208 14.29 26.28 -1.37
C ARG A 208 12.90 26.57 -0.79
N ALA A 209 12.05 25.57 -0.63
CA ALA A 209 10.72 25.69 -0.07
C ALA A 209 10.76 26.13 1.40
N SER A 210 11.68 25.59 2.20
CA SER A 210 11.94 26.04 3.59
C SER A 210 12.39 27.49 3.61
N THR A 211 13.36 27.86 2.76
CA THR A 211 13.85 29.25 2.68
C THR A 211 12.74 30.21 2.24
N GLU A 212 11.91 29.83 1.27
CA GLU A 212 10.78 30.62 0.79
C GLU A 212 9.70 30.78 1.88
N ALA A 213 9.38 29.71 2.62
CA ALA A 213 8.44 29.74 3.75
C ALA A 213 8.98 30.56 4.94
N GLU A 214 10.27 30.43 5.26
CA GLU A 214 10.97 31.23 6.26
C GLU A 214 10.94 32.72 5.91
N GLU A 215 11.30 33.07 4.67
CA GLU A 215 11.30 34.47 4.20
C GLU A 215 9.89 35.05 4.19
N ALA A 216 8.89 34.29 3.76
CA ALA A 216 7.50 34.71 3.77
C ALA A 216 7.00 34.94 5.21
N THR A 217 7.30 34.02 6.13
CA THR A 217 6.91 34.15 7.54
C THR A 217 7.61 35.34 8.19
N TRP A 218 8.91 35.52 7.95
CA TRP A 218 9.65 36.67 8.47
C TRP A 218 9.09 38.00 7.94
N LYS A 219 8.76 38.10 6.65
CA LYS A 219 8.14 39.31 6.07
C LYS A 219 6.84 39.70 6.76
N LEU A 220 6.07 38.74 7.25
CA LEU A 220 4.82 38.97 7.97
C LEU A 220 5.07 39.51 9.39
N ILE A 221 6.06 38.99 10.09
CA ILE A 221 6.22 39.23 11.54
C ILE A 221 7.34 40.21 11.90
N LYS A 222 8.22 40.59 10.98
CA LYS A 222 9.43 41.40 11.27
C LYS A 222 9.14 42.73 11.98
N ASP A 223 7.95 43.28 11.75
CA ASP A 223 7.47 44.53 12.33
C ASP A 223 6.38 44.28 13.40
N SER A 224 6.14 43.02 13.78
CA SER A 224 5.18 42.66 14.84
C SER A 224 5.64 43.19 16.20
N GLU A 225 4.67 43.65 16.99
CA GLU A 225 4.85 44.04 18.39
C GLU A 225 4.47 42.91 19.35
N ASP A 226 4.01 41.77 18.84
CA ASP A 226 3.75 40.59 19.64
C ASP A 226 5.02 39.75 19.81
N ALA A 227 5.44 39.62 21.06
CA ALA A 227 6.54 38.74 21.46
C ALA A 227 6.25 37.25 21.15
N GLY A 228 4.98 36.85 21.08
CA GLY A 228 4.55 35.50 20.70
C GLY A 228 4.96 35.13 19.27
N ASP A 229 4.72 36.02 18.31
CA ASP A 229 5.05 35.82 16.90
C ASP A 229 6.55 35.58 16.68
N LEU A 230 7.38 36.37 17.37
CA LEU A 230 8.83 36.27 17.29
C LEU A 230 9.34 34.99 17.96
N ARG A 231 8.77 34.59 19.10
CA ARG A 231 9.12 33.32 19.77
C ARG A 231 8.78 32.13 18.88
N PHE A 232 7.56 32.11 18.34
CA PHE A 232 7.13 31.05 17.43
C PHE A 232 8.07 30.94 16.22
N PHE A 233 8.44 32.07 15.60
CA PHE A 233 9.38 32.05 14.48
C PHE A 233 10.77 31.52 14.86
N ILE A 234 11.29 31.87 16.03
CA ILE A 234 12.60 31.38 16.50
C ILE A 234 12.55 29.87 16.81
N GLU A 235 11.43 29.37 17.33
CA GLU A 235 11.22 27.95 17.62
C GLU A 235 11.06 27.13 16.33
N GLN A 236 10.28 27.62 15.37
CA GLN A 236 10.04 26.94 14.11
C GLN A 236 11.25 27.03 13.16
N TYR A 237 12.00 28.13 13.18
CA TYR A 237 13.13 28.37 12.29
C TYR A 237 14.41 28.77 13.05
N PRO A 238 14.93 27.89 13.92
CA PRO A 238 16.04 28.23 14.84
C PRO A 238 17.35 28.55 14.14
N ASN A 239 17.53 28.07 12.91
CA ASN A 239 18.72 28.26 12.08
C ASN A 239 18.50 29.28 10.95
N SER A 240 17.36 29.98 10.92
CA SER A 240 17.07 30.97 9.89
C SER A 240 18.06 32.14 9.95
N PRO A 241 18.45 32.75 8.81
CA PRO A 241 19.22 33.99 8.81
C PRO A 241 18.51 35.13 9.58
N TYR A 242 17.20 35.03 9.76
CA TYR A 242 16.38 35.99 10.49
C TYR A 242 16.21 35.66 11.99
N ALA A 243 16.75 34.53 12.49
CA ALA A 243 16.62 34.16 13.89
C ALA A 243 17.35 35.14 14.82
N VAL A 244 18.49 35.68 14.40
CA VAL A 244 19.24 36.70 15.16
C VAL A 244 18.45 38.01 15.30
N PRO A 245 17.96 38.65 14.21
CA PRO A 245 17.15 39.85 14.35
C PRO A 245 15.83 39.59 15.09
N ALA A 246 15.19 38.43 14.91
CA ALA A 246 13.99 38.06 15.68
C ALA A 246 14.27 38.00 17.19
N ARG A 247 15.37 37.36 17.61
CA ARG A 247 15.78 37.30 19.03
C ARG A 247 16.09 38.68 19.60
N LEU A 248 16.73 39.56 18.81
CA LEU A 248 17.02 40.93 19.24
C LEU A 248 15.74 41.73 19.46
N ARG A 249 14.80 41.65 18.52
CA ARG A 249 13.51 42.34 18.60
C ARG A 249 12.67 41.83 19.77
N LEU A 250 12.63 40.51 19.98
CA LEU A 250 11.96 39.88 21.13
C LEU A 250 12.47 40.45 22.45
N LYS A 251 13.79 40.52 22.64
CA LYS A 251 14.39 41.10 23.86
C LYS A 251 14.05 42.58 24.06
N GLN A 252 13.89 43.35 22.99
CA GLN A 252 13.46 44.75 23.08
C GLN A 252 12.01 44.86 23.56
N LEU A 253 11.12 44.03 23.03
CA LEU A 253 9.71 44.00 23.44
C LEU A 253 9.53 43.52 24.87
N GLU A 254 10.33 42.54 25.31
CA GLU A 254 10.31 42.05 26.70
C GLU A 254 10.80 43.13 27.67
N ARG A 255 11.90 43.83 27.35
CA ARG A 255 12.40 44.95 28.17
C ARG A 255 11.45 46.15 28.24
N GLY A 256 10.69 46.40 27.17
CA GLY A 256 9.68 47.46 27.13
C GLY A 256 8.38 47.15 27.88
N LYS A 257 8.14 45.88 28.22
CA LYS A 257 7.01 45.45 29.07
C LYS A 257 7.32 45.51 30.57
N ASP A 258 8.60 45.58 30.93
CA ASP A 258 9.10 45.66 32.31
C ASP A 258 9.33 47.12 32.78
N GLN A 259 8.90 48.11 32.00
CA GLN A 259 8.88 49.55 32.33
C GLN A 259 7.45 50.08 32.40
#